data_AF-A0A671KG78-F1
#
_entry.id   AF-A0A671KG78-F1
#
_cell.length_a   1.000
_cell.length_b   1.000
_cell.length_c   1.000
_cell.angle_alpha   90.00
_cell.angle_beta   90.00
_cell.angle_gamma   90.00
#
_symmetry.space_group_name_H-M   'P 1'
#
loop_
_entity.id
_entity.type
_entity.pdbx_description
1 polymer ?
#
loop_
_entity_poly.entity_id
_entity_poly.type
_entity_poly.pdbx_seq_one_letter_code
_entity_poly.pdbx_strand_id
1 'polypeptide(L)'
;MRRVLSYVTSGERDSYLPQRFAVSLSLPVVVRFVCRPRSEMAKSKNHTTHNQSRKWHRNGIKKPRSHRYESLKGVDPKFLRNMRFAKKHNKKGRKTIARKEASK
;
A
#
# COMPACT_ATOMS: atom_id res chain seq x y z
N MET A 1 18.57 -0.36 -15.21
CA MET A 1 17.31 0.06 -14.55
C MET A 1 16.18 -0.83 -15.06
N ARG A 2 16.01 -2.02 -14.48
CA ARG A 2 14.87 -2.91 -14.73
C ARG A 2 13.66 -2.31 -14.01
N ARG A 3 12.74 -1.70 -14.76
CA ARG A 3 11.41 -1.32 -14.26
C ARG A 3 10.59 -2.60 -14.11
N VAL A 4 10.56 -3.15 -12.91
CA VAL A 4 9.55 -4.15 -12.54
C VAL A 4 8.36 -3.36 -12.00
N LEU A 5 7.44 -3.01 -12.89
CA LEU A 5 6.13 -2.49 -12.53
C LEU A 5 5.21 -3.68 -12.24
N SER A 6 5.30 -4.23 -11.04
CA SER A 6 4.30 -5.17 -10.54
C SER A 6 3.15 -4.37 -9.92
N TYR A 7 2.24 -3.88 -10.76
CA TYR A 7 0.92 -3.50 -10.27
C TYR A 7 0.15 -4.78 -10.01
N VAL A 8 0.01 -5.08 -8.71
CA VAL A 8 -0.90 -6.09 -8.19
C VAL A 8 -2.31 -5.61 -8.52
N THR A 9 -2.84 -6.08 -9.64
CA THR A 9 -4.25 -5.94 -9.98
C THR A 9 -5.03 -6.80 -9.00
N SER A 10 -5.71 -6.11 -8.09
CA SER A 10 -6.81 -6.59 -7.27
C SER A 10 -7.65 -7.58 -8.06
N GLY A 11 -7.67 -8.86 -7.64
CA GLY A 11 -8.56 -9.86 -8.20
C GLY A 11 -10.01 -9.40 -7.99
N GLU A 12 -10.58 -8.88 -9.06
CA GLU A 12 -11.99 -8.57 -9.18
C GLU A 12 -12.82 -9.84 -8.98
N ARG A 13 -14.00 -9.63 -8.42
CA ARG A 13 -14.97 -10.67 -8.11
C ARG A 13 -15.54 -11.19 -9.43
N ASP A 14 -15.13 -12.39 -9.82
CA ASP A 14 -15.76 -13.10 -10.93
C ASP A 14 -17.26 -13.28 -10.64
N SER A 15 -18.04 -12.63 -11.49
CA SER A 15 -19.49 -12.58 -11.48
C SER A 15 -19.98 -13.33 -12.71
N TYR A 16 -20.86 -14.31 -12.49
CA TYR A 16 -21.86 -14.88 -13.42
C TYR A 16 -21.40 -15.45 -14.78
N LEU A 17 -21.59 -16.76 -14.97
CA LEU A 17 -22.26 -17.32 -16.16
C LEU A 17 -23.01 -18.64 -15.82
N PRO A 18 -24.35 -18.66 -15.78
CA PRO A 18 -25.14 -19.90 -15.80
C PRO A 18 -25.25 -20.43 -17.24
N GLN A 19 -24.98 -21.72 -17.43
CA GLN A 19 -25.18 -22.38 -18.72
C GLN A 19 -26.67 -22.47 -19.05
N ARG A 20 -26.96 -22.29 -20.34
CA ARG A 20 -28.26 -21.90 -20.91
C ARG A 20 -29.09 -23.11 -21.36
N PHE A 21 -30.40 -22.83 -21.53
CA PHE A 21 -31.42 -23.50 -22.37
C PHE A 21 -31.85 -24.94 -21.96
N ALA A 22 -33.07 -25.23 -21.49
CA ALA A 22 -34.46 -25.01 -21.95
C ALA A 22 -35.00 -26.09 -22.92
N VAL A 23 -35.77 -27.05 -22.37
CA VAL A 23 -36.91 -27.81 -22.97
C VAL A 23 -37.57 -28.56 -21.79
N SER A 24 -38.87 -28.75 -21.62
CA SER A 24 -40.06 -28.68 -22.47
C SER A 24 -41.32 -28.61 -21.55
N LEU A 25 -42.37 -27.91 -21.97
CA LEU A 25 -43.61 -27.70 -21.21
C LEU A 25 -44.44 -28.99 -20.97
N SER A 26 -44.97 -29.13 -19.75
CA SER A 26 -46.36 -29.53 -19.51
C SER A 26 -46.80 -29.04 -18.10
N LEU A 27 -47.86 -28.22 -18.05
CA LEU A 27 -48.56 -27.74 -16.84
C LEU A 27 -49.89 -28.54 -16.70
N PRO A 28 -50.74 -28.40 -15.65
CA PRO A 28 -50.65 -27.60 -14.41
C PRO A 28 -51.13 -28.34 -13.13
N VAL A 29 -50.51 -28.13 -11.97
CA VAL A 29 -51.23 -28.26 -10.68
C VAL A 29 -50.93 -27.03 -9.83
N VAL A 30 -52.02 -26.32 -9.52
CA VAL A 30 -52.10 -25.11 -8.70
C VAL A 30 -51.54 -25.37 -7.31
N VAL A 31 -50.26 -25.07 -7.13
CA VAL A 31 -49.77 -24.59 -5.83
C VAL A 31 -49.55 -23.11 -6.04
N ARG A 32 -50.49 -22.30 -5.52
CA ARG A 32 -50.27 -20.87 -5.33
C ARG A 32 -49.12 -20.74 -4.33
N PHE A 33 -47.89 -20.83 -4.83
CA PHE A 33 -46.74 -20.33 -4.12
C PHE A 33 -46.90 -18.82 -4.16
N VAL A 34 -47.59 -18.30 -3.15
CA VAL A 34 -47.60 -16.88 -2.85
C VAL A 34 -46.14 -16.49 -2.83
N CYS A 35 -45.72 -15.72 -3.83
CA CYS A 35 -44.46 -15.02 -3.80
C CYS A 35 -44.58 -14.14 -2.55
N ARG A 36 -44.06 -14.62 -1.42
CA ARG A 36 -43.97 -13.81 -0.21
C ARG A 36 -42.72 -12.97 -0.43
N PRO A 37 -42.81 -11.69 -0.80
CA PRO A 37 -41.68 -10.81 -0.59
C PRO A 37 -41.52 -10.74 0.92
N ARG A 38 -40.64 -11.55 1.50
CA ARG A 38 -40.14 -11.22 2.82
C ARG A 38 -39.16 -10.09 2.61
N SER A 39 -39.74 -8.90 2.50
CA SER A 39 -39.09 -7.61 2.68
C SER A 39 -38.51 -7.57 4.08
N GLU A 40 -37.40 -8.26 4.27
CA GLU A 40 -36.47 -7.95 5.33
C GLU A 40 -35.14 -7.83 4.60
N MET A 41 -34.67 -6.60 4.45
CA MET A 41 -33.24 -6.37 4.39
C MET A 41 -32.71 -6.86 5.74
N ALA A 42 -32.48 -8.18 5.83
CA ALA A 42 -32.08 -8.86 7.04
C ALA A 42 -30.78 -8.19 7.45
N LYS A 43 -30.83 -7.48 8.59
CA LYS A 43 -29.78 -6.54 9.00
C LYS A 43 -28.42 -7.24 8.92
N SER A 44 -27.59 -6.79 7.98
CA SER A 44 -26.21 -7.24 7.87
C SER A 44 -25.33 -6.51 8.89
N LYS A 45 -24.21 -7.10 9.30
CA LYS A 45 -23.26 -6.44 10.19
C LYS A 45 -22.63 -5.23 9.49
N ASN A 46 -22.76 -4.05 10.10
CA ASN A 46 -22.31 -2.79 9.50
C ASN A 46 -20.77 -2.60 9.53
N HIS A 47 -20.05 -3.19 10.49
CA HIS A 47 -18.60 -3.04 10.61
C HIS A 47 -17.94 -4.20 11.39
N THR A 48 -16.72 -4.61 11.02
CA THR A 48 -15.94 -5.62 11.74
C THR A 48 -14.42 -5.49 11.54
N THR A 49 -13.67 -5.60 12.63
CA THR A 49 -12.19 -5.62 12.64
C THR A 49 -11.65 -7.05 12.92
N HIS A 50 -12.52 -8.06 13.00
CA HIS A 50 -12.21 -9.40 13.54
C HIS A 50 -11.00 -10.10 12.90
N ASN A 51 -10.86 -10.04 11.56
CA ASN A 51 -9.77 -10.71 10.86
C ASN A 51 -8.67 -9.75 10.36
N GLN A 52 -8.72 -8.47 10.73
CA GLN A 52 -7.76 -7.47 10.23
C GLN A 52 -6.37 -7.70 10.85
N SER A 53 -6.32 -7.85 12.17
CA SER A 53 -5.07 -8.14 12.89
C SER A 53 -4.39 -9.41 12.39
N ARG A 54 -5.15 -10.51 12.22
CA ARG A 54 -4.58 -11.78 11.72
C ARG A 54 -3.95 -11.60 10.33
N LYS A 55 -4.60 -10.87 9.41
CA LYS A 55 -4.04 -10.59 8.07
C LYS A 55 -2.78 -9.73 8.13
N TRP A 56 -2.75 -8.69 8.97
CA TRP A 56 -1.56 -7.84 9.12
C TRP A 56 -0.36 -8.62 9.69
N HIS A 57 -0.62 -9.57 10.59
CA HIS A 57 0.43 -10.40 11.18
C HIS A 57 0.85 -11.60 10.31
N ARG A 58 0.07 -12.03 9.30
CA ARG A 58 0.51 -13.08 8.34
C ARG A 58 1.84 -12.74 7.66
N ASN A 59 2.02 -11.48 7.27
CA ASN A 59 3.27 -10.99 6.67
C ASN A 59 4.20 -10.32 7.71
N GLY A 60 3.71 -10.16 8.94
CA GLY A 60 4.34 -9.43 10.03
C GLY A 60 4.31 -7.90 9.82
N ILE A 61 3.99 -7.17 10.87
CA ILE A 61 4.07 -5.69 10.87
C ILE A 61 5.54 -5.30 10.98
N LYS A 62 6.17 -4.93 9.86
CA LYS A 62 7.58 -4.52 9.82
C LYS A 62 7.72 -3.07 10.24
N LYS A 63 8.70 -2.80 11.11
CA LYS A 63 9.11 -1.43 11.46
C LYS A 63 9.81 -0.76 10.26
N PRO A 64 9.71 0.57 10.09
CA PRO A 64 10.51 1.26 9.09
C PRO A 64 12.00 1.01 9.33
N ARG A 65 12.77 0.92 8.25
CA ARG A 65 14.22 0.70 8.34
C ARG A 65 14.86 2.00 8.79
N SER A 66 15.70 1.93 9.83
CA SER A 66 16.56 3.04 10.21
C SER A 66 17.83 3.02 9.35
N HIS A 67 18.19 4.16 8.78
CA HIS A 67 19.43 4.33 8.05
C HIS A 67 20.45 5.12 8.90
N ARG A 68 21.75 4.84 8.72
CA ARG A 68 22.81 5.58 9.45
C ARG A 68 22.78 7.08 9.13
N TYR A 69 22.44 7.43 7.89
CA TYR A 69 22.34 8.80 7.43
C TYR A 69 20.97 9.01 6.78
N GLU A 70 20.15 9.83 7.41
CA GLU A 70 18.81 10.20 6.92
C GLU A 70 18.87 11.38 5.93
N SER A 71 17.78 11.58 5.19
CA SER A 71 17.67 12.71 4.27
C SER A 71 17.52 14.05 5.02
N LEU A 72 18.11 15.13 4.51
CA LEU A 72 17.99 16.48 5.08
C LEU A 72 16.77 17.26 4.55
N LYS A 73 15.72 16.55 4.12
CA LYS A 73 14.49 17.17 3.62
C LYS A 73 13.71 17.78 4.78
N GLY A 74 13.26 19.02 4.64
CA GLY A 74 12.53 19.75 5.69
C GLY A 74 13.41 20.54 6.66
N VAL A 75 14.73 20.52 6.49
CA VAL A 75 15.66 21.40 7.23
C VAL A 75 15.59 22.82 6.65
N ASP A 76 15.78 23.83 7.50
CA ASP A 76 15.76 25.25 7.12
C ASP A 76 16.60 25.54 5.85
N PRO A 77 16.00 26.14 4.81
CA PRO A 77 16.70 26.49 3.59
C PRO A 77 17.93 27.39 3.80
N LYS A 78 17.91 28.32 4.77
CA LYS A 78 19.05 29.21 5.03
C LYS A 78 20.25 28.43 5.55
N PHE A 79 20.03 27.54 6.51
CA PHE A 79 21.04 26.61 6.99
C PHE A 79 21.58 25.69 5.86
N LEU A 80 20.70 25.13 5.04
CA LEU A 80 21.10 24.25 3.93
C LEU A 80 21.96 24.98 2.90
N ARG A 81 21.66 26.25 2.59
CA ARG A 81 22.49 27.06 1.68
C ARG A 81 23.89 27.22 2.21
N ASN A 82 24.05 27.58 3.48
CA ASN A 82 25.36 27.73 4.11
C ASN A 82 26.15 26.40 4.13
N MET A 83 25.53 25.32 4.60
CA MET A 83 26.17 24.00 4.65
C MET A 83 26.63 23.53 3.26
N ARG A 84 25.85 23.80 2.20
CA ARG A 84 26.26 23.50 0.81
C ARG A 84 27.49 24.29 0.39
N PHE A 85 27.56 25.59 0.74
CA PHE A 85 28.73 26.41 0.44
C PHE A 85 29.97 25.98 1.23
N ALA A 86 29.83 25.62 2.51
CA ALA A 86 30.93 25.09 3.31
C ALA A 86 31.49 23.80 2.70
N LYS A 87 30.62 22.81 2.43
CA LYS A 87 31.01 21.55 1.77
C LYS A 87 31.66 21.76 0.40
N LYS A 88 31.19 22.75 -0.37
CA LYS A 88 31.75 23.11 -1.69
C LYS A 88 33.21 23.57 -1.60
N HIS A 89 33.57 24.37 -0.61
CA HIS A 89 34.90 25.01 -0.53
C HIS A 89 35.93 24.24 0.31
N ASN A 90 35.56 23.15 0.98
CA ASN A 90 36.50 22.31 1.75
C ASN A 90 37.71 21.82 0.95
N LYS A 91 37.61 21.71 -0.37
CA LYS A 91 38.73 21.30 -1.23
C LYS A 91 39.92 22.26 -1.20
N LYS A 92 39.69 23.56 -0.96
CA LYS A 92 40.72 24.61 -0.98
C LYS A 92 41.66 24.52 0.23
N GLY A 93 41.14 24.15 1.40
CA GLY A 93 41.91 24.05 2.65
C GLY A 93 42.64 22.72 2.86
N ARG A 94 42.56 21.76 1.92
CA ARG A 94 43.11 20.41 2.14
C ARG A 94 44.62 20.39 2.35
N LYS A 95 45.37 21.19 1.59
CA LYS A 95 46.85 21.21 1.67
C LYS A 95 47.33 21.79 3.00
N THR A 96 46.65 22.82 3.50
CA THR A 96 46.99 23.46 4.78
C THR A 96 46.61 22.57 5.96
N ILE A 97 45.47 21.87 5.87
CA ILE A 97 45.09 20.86 6.86
C ILE A 97 46.11 19.72 6.87
N ALA A 98 46.45 19.12 5.72
CA ALA A 98 47.41 18.03 5.65
C ALA A 98 48.80 18.41 6.19
N ARG A 99 49.29 19.62 5.89
CA ARG A 99 50.55 20.11 6.45
C ARG A 99 50.49 20.32 7.97
N LYS A 100 49.35 20.80 8.49
CA LYS A 100 49.14 20.92 9.94
C LYS A 100 49.05 19.57 10.62
N GLU A 101 48.38 18.60 10.01
CA GLU A 101 48.24 17.24 10.56
C GLU A 101 49.57 16.49 10.55
N ALA A 102 50.41 16.68 9.53
CA ALA A 102 51.76 16.09 9.48
C ALA A 102 52.76 16.76 10.44
N SER A 103 52.46 17.97 10.91
CA SER A 103 53.28 18.70 11.89
C SER A 103 52.86 18.42 13.33
N LYS A 104 51.80 17.64 13.53
CA LYS A 104 51.25 17.26 14.83
C LYS A 104 51.78 15.88 15.22
#